data_AF-A0AAE9Y4U1-F1
#
_entry.id   AF-A0AAE9Y4U1-F1
#
_cell.length_a   1.000
_cell.length_b   1.000
_cell.length_c   1.000
_cell.angle_alpha   90.00
_cell.angle_beta   90.00
_cell.angle_gamma   90.00
#
_symmetry.space_group_name_H-M   'P 1'
#
loop_
_entity.id
_entity.type
_entity.pdbx_description
1 polymer ?
#
loop_
_entity_poly.entity_id
_entity_poly.type
_entity_poly.pdbx_seq_one_letter_code
_entity_poly.pdbx_strand_id
1 'polypeptide(L)'
;MVPFERRVVHALVHTSDPALRAAVEAYVEGCLGDMPEHLRAGVLAESLALGTWSRLRTLRAGDPDAALRRQLEAWEHHPVDVVRQYVRLIGSLVQFAEVELTDAAARGEELSPGVLA
;
A
#
# COMPACT_ATOMS: atom_id res chain seq x y z
N MET A 1 -2.25 -10.10 -1.67
CA MET A 1 -2.44 -8.72 -2.20
C MET A 1 -2.74 -8.75 -3.70
N VAL A 2 -3.60 -7.85 -4.24
CA VAL A 2 -3.82 -7.71 -5.69
C VAL A 2 -2.80 -6.76 -6.35
N PRO A 3 -2.60 -6.82 -7.69
CA PRO A 3 -1.57 -6.01 -8.36
C PRO A 3 -1.72 -4.50 -8.15
N PHE A 4 -2.94 -3.99 -7.95
CA PHE A 4 -3.13 -2.57 -7.69
C PHE A 4 -2.66 -2.16 -6.29
N GLU A 5 -3.03 -2.92 -5.25
CA GLU A 5 -2.58 -2.71 -3.88
C GLU A 5 -1.05 -2.68 -3.82
N ARG A 6 -0.38 -3.63 -4.51
CA ARG A 6 1.09 -3.67 -4.60
C ARG A 6 1.68 -2.36 -5.13
N ARG A 7 1.12 -1.82 -6.22
CA ARG A 7 1.56 -0.54 -6.79
C ARG A 7 1.31 0.63 -5.84
N VAL A 8 0.19 0.62 -5.13
CA VAL A 8 -0.12 1.66 -4.13
C VAL A 8 0.88 1.61 -2.98
N VAL A 9 1.19 0.42 -2.45
CA VAL A 9 2.23 0.23 -1.43
C VAL A 9 3.57 0.75 -1.93
N HIS A 10 4.02 0.33 -3.12
CA HIS A 10 5.28 0.83 -3.70
C HIS A 10 5.34 2.34 -3.86
N ALA A 11 4.21 2.98 -4.15
CA ALA A 11 4.09 4.42 -4.32
C ALA A 11 4.10 5.19 -2.98
N LEU A 12 3.70 4.54 -1.89
CA LEU A 12 3.59 5.13 -0.55
C LEU A 12 4.81 4.85 0.34
N VAL A 13 5.65 3.87 0.01
CA VAL A 13 6.89 3.59 0.75
C VAL A 13 7.92 4.70 0.48
N HIS A 14 8.47 5.28 1.56
CA HIS A 14 9.41 6.39 1.53
C HIS A 14 10.87 5.94 1.55
N THR A 15 11.15 4.76 2.11
CA THR A 15 12.52 4.23 2.15
C THR A 15 13.07 3.88 0.76
N SER A 16 14.37 4.13 0.57
CA SER A 16 15.11 3.74 -0.62
C SER A 16 15.80 2.37 -0.50
N ASP A 17 15.80 1.77 0.70
CA ASP A 17 16.41 0.46 0.95
C ASP A 17 15.54 -0.67 0.36
N PRO A 18 16.04 -1.42 -0.64
CA PRO A 18 15.27 -2.50 -1.27
C PRO A 18 14.86 -3.62 -0.31
N ALA A 19 15.65 -3.93 0.72
CA ALA A 19 15.32 -4.97 1.68
C ALA A 19 14.14 -4.54 2.57
N LEU A 20 14.19 -3.30 3.06
CA LEU A 20 13.11 -2.72 3.87
C LEU A 20 11.82 -2.56 3.04
N ARG A 21 11.92 -2.18 1.76
CA ARG A 21 10.77 -2.10 0.86
C ARG A 21 10.07 -3.46 0.70
N ALA A 22 10.83 -4.53 0.51
CA ALA A 22 10.28 -5.87 0.39
C ALA A 22 9.63 -6.35 1.71
N ALA A 23 10.23 -6.02 2.84
CA ALA A 23 9.67 -6.33 4.16
C ALA A 23 8.36 -5.58 4.43
N VAL A 24 8.26 -4.29 4.07
CA VAL A 24 7.01 -3.52 4.16
C VAL A 24 5.93 -4.13 3.26
N GLU A 25 6.27 -4.52 2.04
CA GLU A 25 5.32 -5.17 1.13
C GLU A 25 4.77 -6.48 1.72
N ALA A 26 5.65 -7.32 2.27
CA ALA A 26 5.26 -8.58 2.93
C ALA A 26 4.39 -8.33 4.17
N TYR A 27 4.73 -7.33 4.99
CA TYR A 27 3.94 -6.94 6.16
C TYR A 27 2.51 -6.52 5.77
N VAL A 28 2.38 -5.64 4.77
CA VAL A 28 1.07 -5.18 4.28
C VAL A 28 0.28 -6.35 3.68
N GLU A 29 0.94 -7.22 2.92
CA GLU A 29 0.30 -8.42 2.38
C GLU A 29 -0.23 -9.35 3.48
N GLY A 30 0.53 -9.54 4.56
CA GLY A 30 0.10 -10.29 5.75
C GLY A 30 -1.15 -9.65 6.39
N CYS A 31 -1.07 -8.36 6.72
CA CYS A 31 -2.19 -7.61 7.31
C CYS A 31 -3.48 -7.68 6.47
N LEU A 32 -3.38 -7.57 5.15
CA LEU A 32 -4.53 -7.72 4.25
C LEU A 32 -5.03 -9.17 4.16
N GLY A 33 -4.13 -10.14 4.31
CA GLY A 33 -4.44 -11.56 4.37
C GLY A 33 -5.23 -11.95 5.62
N ASP A 34 -4.92 -11.32 6.75
CA ASP A 34 -5.54 -11.59 8.05
C ASP A 34 -6.90 -10.89 8.25
N MET A 35 -7.30 -10.03 7.31
CA MET A 35 -8.60 -9.37 7.34
C MET A 35 -9.76 -10.39 7.26
N PRO A 36 -10.82 -10.22 8.07
CA PRO A 36 -12.06 -10.98 7.91
C PRO A 36 -12.59 -10.90 6.48
N GLU A 37 -13.11 -12.02 5.96
CA GLU A 37 -13.44 -12.18 4.53
C GLU A 37 -14.33 -11.07 3.96
N HIS A 38 -15.29 -10.59 4.73
CA HIS A 38 -16.21 -9.52 4.33
C HIS A 38 -15.52 -8.16 4.17
N LEU A 39 -14.53 -7.84 5.03
CA LEU A 39 -13.72 -6.64 4.90
C LEU A 39 -12.73 -6.77 3.75
N ARG A 40 -12.07 -7.93 3.65
CA ARG A 40 -11.14 -8.23 2.58
C ARG A 40 -11.80 -8.13 1.20
N ALA A 41 -13.03 -8.64 1.07
CA ALA A 41 -13.80 -8.52 -0.17
C ALA A 41 -14.09 -7.06 -0.56
N GLY A 42 -14.37 -6.19 0.42
CA GLY A 42 -14.54 -4.75 0.21
C GLY A 42 -13.26 -4.10 -0.33
N VAL A 43 -12.13 -4.34 0.34
CA VAL A 43 -10.83 -3.83 -0.10
C VAL A 43 -10.48 -4.31 -1.51
N LEU A 44 -10.65 -5.60 -1.79
CA LEU A 44 -10.40 -6.17 -3.13
C LEU A 44 -11.28 -5.52 -4.21
N ALA A 45 -12.57 -5.32 -3.94
CA ALA A 45 -13.49 -4.68 -4.88
C ALA A 45 -13.09 -3.23 -5.16
N GLU A 46 -12.74 -2.48 -4.12
CA GLU A 46 -12.23 -1.11 -4.24
C GLU A 46 -10.93 -1.07 -5.03
N SER A 47 -9.97 -1.96 -4.73
CA SER A 47 -8.70 -2.04 -5.44
C SER A 47 -8.87 -2.34 -6.93
N LEU A 48 -9.83 -3.18 -7.30
CA LEU A 48 -10.15 -3.45 -8.70
C LEU A 48 -10.76 -2.24 -9.40
N ALA A 49 -11.73 -1.58 -8.76
CA ALA A 49 -12.40 -0.39 -9.31
C ALA A 49 -11.41 0.77 -9.48
N LEU A 50 -10.69 1.09 -8.41
CA LEU A 50 -9.68 2.15 -8.36
C LEU A 50 -8.49 1.87 -9.27
N GLY A 51 -8.04 0.61 -9.34
CA GLY A 51 -6.96 0.19 -10.22
C GLY A 51 -7.31 0.30 -11.70
N THR A 52 -8.53 -0.07 -12.07
CA THR A 52 -9.06 0.11 -13.43
C THR A 52 -9.17 1.57 -13.80
N TRP A 53 -9.75 2.39 -12.91
CA TRP A 53 -9.87 3.84 -13.10
C TRP A 53 -8.51 4.52 -13.23
N SER A 54 -7.57 4.21 -12.34
CA SER A 54 -6.21 4.74 -12.37
C SER A 54 -5.50 4.36 -13.66
N ARG A 55 -5.58 3.09 -14.06
CA ARG A 55 -4.98 2.62 -15.32
C ARG A 55 -5.49 3.45 -16.50
N LEU A 56 -6.80 3.62 -16.64
CA LEU A 56 -7.39 4.42 -17.72
C LEU A 56 -6.88 5.87 -17.74
N ARG A 57 -6.69 6.50 -16.58
CA ARG A 57 -6.17 7.88 -16.49
C ARG A 57 -4.66 7.99 -16.72
N THR A 58 -3.89 6.97 -16.37
CA THR A 58 -2.43 6.98 -16.51
C THR A 58 -1.93 6.34 -17.80
N LEU A 59 -2.81 5.83 -18.67
CA LEU A 59 -2.48 5.23 -19.97
C LEU A 59 -1.57 6.12 -20.86
N ARG A 60 -1.65 7.44 -20.72
CA ARG A 60 -0.84 8.41 -21.49
C ARG A 60 0.25 9.10 -20.67
N ALA A 61 0.46 8.69 -19.42
CA ALA A 61 1.49 9.26 -18.58
C ALA A 61 2.87 8.71 -18.99
N GLY A 62 3.86 9.60 -19.13
CA GLY A 62 5.25 9.19 -19.38
C GLY A 62 5.91 8.53 -18.15
N ASP A 63 5.43 8.84 -16.95
CA ASP A 63 5.82 8.20 -15.69
C ASP A 63 4.55 7.75 -14.95
N PRO A 64 4.19 6.45 -15.05
CA PRO A 64 3.02 5.89 -14.39
C PRO A 64 3.06 5.97 -12.87
N ASP A 65 4.24 5.87 -12.26
CA ASP A 65 4.41 5.83 -10.80
C ASP A 65 4.31 7.23 -10.19
N ALA A 66 4.90 8.23 -10.83
CA ALA A 66 4.70 9.62 -10.43
C ALA A 66 3.26 10.08 -10.66
N ALA A 67 2.60 9.58 -11.71
CA ALA A 67 1.18 9.86 -11.93
C ALA A 67 0.29 9.21 -10.87
N LEU A 68 0.61 7.98 -10.45
CA LEU A 68 -0.08 7.30 -9.36
C LEU A 68 0.11 8.04 -8.03
N ARG A 69 1.32 8.47 -7.68
CA ARG A 69 1.58 9.26 -6.46
C ARG A 69 0.70 10.52 -6.37
N ARG A 70 0.70 11.33 -7.43
CA ARG A 70 -0.19 12.52 -7.52
C ARG A 70 -1.67 12.16 -7.44
N GLN A 71 -2.06 11.01 -7.98
CA GLN A 71 -3.43 10.55 -7.90
C GLN A 71 -3.82 10.13 -6.47
N LEU A 72 -2.91 9.47 -5.74
CA LEU A 72 -3.12 9.11 -4.34
C LEU A 72 -3.25 10.35 -3.45
N GLU A 73 -2.38 11.36 -3.63
CA GLU A 73 -2.49 12.66 -2.96
C GLU A 73 -3.87 13.31 -3.20
N ALA A 74 -4.36 13.27 -4.45
CA ALA A 74 -5.69 13.80 -4.77
C ALA A 74 -6.83 12.97 -4.13
N TRP A 75 -6.62 11.67 -3.95
CA TRP A 75 -7.61 10.76 -3.35
C TRP A 75 -7.78 10.96 -1.85
N GLU A 76 -6.74 11.39 -1.14
CA GLU A 76 -6.83 11.74 0.29
C GLU A 76 -7.84 12.86 0.56
N HIS A 77 -8.05 13.74 -0.42
CA HIS A 77 -8.99 14.85 -0.37
C HIS A 77 -10.29 14.61 -1.15
N HIS A 78 -10.53 13.38 -1.61
CA HIS A 78 -11.68 13.07 -2.45
C HIS A 78 -13.01 13.20 -1.67
N PRO A 79 -14.11 13.68 -2.31
CA PRO A 79 -15.41 13.82 -1.66
C PRO A 79 -16.06 12.47 -1.29
N VAL A 80 -15.71 11.39 -2.01
CA VAL A 80 -16.22 10.04 -1.73
C VAL A 80 -15.41 9.42 -0.60
N ASP A 81 -16.06 9.16 0.53
CA ASP A 81 -15.39 8.70 1.75
C ASP A 81 -14.67 7.37 1.57
N VAL A 82 -15.27 6.42 0.84
CA VAL A 82 -14.67 5.11 0.54
C VAL A 82 -13.29 5.23 -0.12
N VAL A 83 -13.15 6.13 -1.10
CA VAL A 83 -11.87 6.35 -1.81
C VAL A 83 -10.81 6.88 -0.84
N ARG A 84 -11.20 7.77 0.06
CA ARG A 84 -10.32 8.35 1.07
C ARG A 84 -9.95 7.33 2.15
N GLN A 85 -10.90 6.52 2.60
CA GLN A 85 -10.69 5.44 3.56
C GLN A 85 -9.73 4.39 3.01
N TYR A 86 -9.85 4.03 1.73
CA TYR A 86 -8.93 3.12 1.06
C TYR A 86 -7.47 3.61 1.13
N VAL A 87 -7.22 4.87 0.73
CA VAL A 87 -5.85 5.42 0.74
C VAL A 87 -5.32 5.53 2.17
N ARG A 88 -6.15 5.94 3.12
CA ARG A 88 -5.77 6.03 4.54
C ARG A 88 -5.44 4.68 5.14
N LEU A 89 -6.21 3.65 4.82
CA LEU A 89 -5.97 2.29 5.28
C LEU A 89 -4.59 1.82 4.82
N ILE A 90 -4.33 1.82 3.51
CA ILE A 90 -3.04 1.34 2.97
C ILE A 90 -1.89 2.23 3.45
N GLY A 91 -2.06 3.56 3.47
CA GLY A 91 -1.05 4.49 3.97
C GLY A 91 -0.71 4.26 5.44
N SER A 92 -1.70 3.99 6.28
CA SER A 92 -1.47 3.68 7.70
C SER A 92 -0.70 2.38 7.91
N LEU A 93 -1.00 1.33 7.12
CA LEU A 93 -0.27 0.07 7.17
C LEU A 93 1.19 0.23 6.73
N VAL A 94 1.43 0.98 5.65
CA VAL A 94 2.78 1.28 5.16
C VAL A 94 3.55 2.07 6.20
N GLN A 95 2.96 3.13 6.76
CA GLN A 95 3.61 3.95 7.77
C GLN A 95 3.94 3.14 9.03
N PHE A 96 3.02 2.29 9.48
CA PHE A 96 3.24 1.42 10.62
C PHE A 96 4.39 0.43 10.37
N ALA A 97 4.38 -0.23 9.21
CA ALA A 97 5.43 -1.15 8.79
C ALA A 97 6.80 -0.46 8.71
N GLU A 98 6.88 0.74 8.13
CA GLU A 98 8.13 1.50 8.04
C GLU A 98 8.70 1.81 9.44
N VAL A 99 7.85 2.21 10.38
CA VAL A 99 8.28 2.50 11.77
C VAL A 99 8.77 1.23 12.46
N GLU A 100 7.98 0.16 12.42
CA GLU A 100 8.27 -1.08 13.14
C GLU A 100 9.52 -1.78 12.59
N LEU A 101 9.65 -1.86 11.26
CA LEU A 101 10.77 -2.52 10.61
C LEU A 101 12.07 -1.71 10.70
N THR A 102 11.98 -0.37 10.70
CA THR A 102 13.16 0.48 10.96
C THR A 102 13.67 0.28 12.39
N ASP A 103 12.75 0.17 13.35
CA ASP A 103 13.11 -0.11 14.75
C ASP A 103 13.69 -1.52 14.92
N ALA A 104 13.09 -2.54 14.30
CA ALA A 104 13.61 -3.91 14.31
C ALA A 104 15.02 -4.00 13.69
N ALA A 105 15.26 -3.33 12.56
CA ALA A 105 16.57 -3.24 11.94
C ALA A 105 17.61 -2.55 12.86
N ALA A 106 17.21 -1.50 13.57
CA ALA A 106 18.07 -0.82 14.54
C ALA A 106 18.41 -1.71 15.76
N ARG A 107 17.51 -2.60 16.15
CA ARG A 107 17.73 -3.62 17.19
C ARG A 107 18.57 -4.81 16.72
N GLY A 108 18.88 -4.90 15.43
CA GLY A 108 19.65 -6.01 14.84
C GLY A 108 18.83 -7.29 14.68
N GLU A 109 17.50 -7.20 14.70
CA GLU A 109 16.62 -8.32 14.40
C GLU A 109 16.64 -8.58 12.89
N GLU A 110 16.74 -9.85 12.48
CA GLU A 110 16.57 -10.19 11.07
C GLU A 110 15.17 -9.74 10.63
N LEU A 111 15.10 -9.00 9.53
CA LEU A 111 13.88 -8.61 8.84
C LEU A 111 13.24 -9.85 8.20
N SER A 112 12.77 -10.76 9.06
CA SER A 112 12.17 -12.02 8.67
C SER A 112 10.67 -11.78 8.42
N PRO A 113 10.14 -12.10 7.23
CA PRO A 113 8.80 -11.72 6.79
C PRO A 113 7.63 -12.39 7.54
N GLY A 114 7.85 -12.99 8.71
CA GLY A 114 6.84 -13.77 9.43
C GLY A 114 6.90 -13.70 10.96
N VAL A 115 7.65 -12.77 11.56
CA VAL A 115 7.77 -12.68 13.04
C VAL A 115 6.77 -11.68 13.66
N LEU A 116 6.08 -10.89 12.84
CA LEU A 116 5.19 -9.80 13.30
C LEU A 116 3.71 -10.02 12.89
N ALA A 117 3.28 -11.27 12.75
CA ALA A 117 1.86 -11.64 12.53
C ALA A 117 1.28 -12.29 13.80
#